data_AF-A0A2P9ANR8-F1
#
_entry.id   AF-A0A2P9ANR8-F1
#
_cell.length_a   1.000
_cell.length_b   1.000
_cell.length_c   1.000
_cell.angle_alpha   90.00
_cell.angle_beta   90.00
_cell.angle_gamma   90.00
#
_symmetry.space_group_name_H-M   'P 1'
#
loop_
_entity.id
_entity.type
_entity.pdbx_description
1 polymer ?
#
loop_
_entity_poly.entity_id
_entity_poly.type
_entity_poly.pdbx_seq_one_letter_code
_entity_poly.pdbx_strand_id
1 'polypeptide(L)'
;MSGAQHEQKGRRNGKAVYALLLATSVFALLRPAQPYAQVTELRGEVSESAILDDQQRETRQLSMASAQDQTARADAAIQGNAPAPTYQPASPGAVQDDDTAPATGSIFDPPEATDDAFADTPAPIPPRRPSSVTQRADDQDVAAEAAAGAAAATAATTDDTDTGETDQDATNPRAVTIDSADRQQLDPGAERAEAIEGQDKRAEDDPFAATGIKLGSFVIRPTLEQGLTASSNADSSTEGKPALLSETALRFNAISDWRENSAVIDGYGIFLKTISGDEVQEARGRVDGTLNVDLDNDLRAIANLGYEAAPESASSPVVIEGTVEQPVRQSINGSLAVEKDAGKMRFALTGAVEHDIYGDAKLSTGGTLSQKDRDSTLYTATLRTGYEISPAITPFTEVEIGRRVYDLRVDTNGFERSSTGLGVRAGAELDLGEKLAGEFSAGWLREAIDDDRLPAISGATVNADLRWSPERGTTIGLIGQTTVEGTTTANESGDILYSGLLTGEREIRGNLIGNAAFGVGWRDYIGSDGHDLTLSAEAGLTWWLNRYAGLTTRARTEKQTSNLEGRDYTAHSIFVGVKLQP
;
A
#
# COMPACT_ATOMS: atom_id res chain seq x y z
N MET A 1 -1.27 -14.36 72.48
CA MET A 1 -1.35 -15.69 73.15
C MET A 1 -2.45 -16.47 72.46
N SER A 2 -2.21 -17.73 72.07
CA SER A 2 -3.06 -18.54 71.14
C SER A 2 -3.30 -17.90 69.76
N GLY A 3 -3.54 -18.66 68.69
CA GLY A 3 -3.52 -20.12 68.50
C GLY A 3 -4.35 -20.48 67.26
N ALA A 4 -3.76 -20.75 66.09
CA ALA A 4 -3.09 -21.99 65.69
C ALA A 4 -4.06 -23.10 65.15
N GLN A 5 -4.21 -23.08 63.81
CA GLN A 5 -4.33 -24.23 62.88
C GLN A 5 -5.61 -25.10 62.73
N HIS A 6 -5.84 -25.42 61.45
CA HIS A 6 -6.45 -26.62 60.84
C HIS A 6 -7.93 -26.99 61.06
N GLU A 7 -8.67 -27.05 59.95
CA GLU A 7 -9.30 -28.31 59.52
C GLU A 7 -9.14 -28.53 58.00
N GLN A 8 -9.25 -29.77 57.51
CA GLN A 8 -9.08 -30.11 56.10
C GLN A 8 -9.97 -31.31 55.70
N LYS A 9 -11.08 -31.06 54.97
CA LYS A 9 -11.89 -32.07 54.25
C LYS A 9 -12.92 -31.40 53.34
N GLY A 10 -13.02 -31.84 52.08
CA GLY A 10 -13.96 -31.27 51.10
C GLY A 10 -13.83 -31.90 49.70
N ARG A 11 -14.24 -33.17 49.56
CA ARG A 11 -13.94 -34.01 48.38
C ARG A 11 -15.16 -34.18 47.46
N ARG A 12 -15.15 -33.62 46.24
CA ARG A 12 -15.63 -34.29 44.99
C ARG A 12 -15.62 -33.40 43.72
N ASN A 13 -15.14 -34.03 42.64
CA ASN A 13 -15.51 -33.85 41.22
C ASN A 13 -15.24 -32.49 40.53
N GLY A 14 -14.96 -32.43 39.22
CA GLY A 14 -14.89 -33.49 38.20
C GLY A 14 -13.76 -33.28 37.17
N LYS A 15 -13.44 -34.31 36.38
CA LYS A 15 -12.43 -34.26 35.30
C LYS A 15 -13.12 -33.93 33.97
N ALA A 16 -12.67 -32.91 33.22
CA ALA A 16 -13.26 -32.56 31.92
C ALA A 16 -12.36 -31.78 30.93
N VAL A 17 -11.02 -31.88 31.01
CA VAL A 17 -10.12 -31.26 30.01
C VAL A 17 -8.96 -32.20 29.67
N TYR A 18 -9.12 -33.04 28.63
CA TYR A 18 -8.04 -33.71 27.87
C TYR A 18 -8.64 -34.54 26.71
N ALA A 19 -9.31 -33.89 25.75
CA ALA A 19 -9.87 -34.56 24.56
C ALA A 19 -10.24 -33.58 23.43
N LEU A 20 -9.24 -33.05 22.70
CA LEU A 20 -9.37 -32.83 21.24
C LEU A 20 -8.00 -32.65 20.55
N LEU A 21 -7.47 -33.76 20.04
CA LEU A 21 -6.53 -33.82 18.92
C LEU A 21 -7.06 -34.93 17.98
N LEU A 22 -6.73 -34.86 16.69
CA LEU A 22 -7.13 -35.79 15.60
C LEU A 22 -8.48 -35.50 14.88
N ALA A 23 -8.50 -34.42 14.09
CA ALA A 23 -9.25 -34.27 12.83
C ALA A 23 -8.70 -33.00 12.13
N THR A 24 -8.44 -32.92 10.83
CA THR A 24 -8.47 -33.90 9.72
C THR A 24 -7.41 -33.51 8.69
N SER A 25 -6.89 -34.46 7.92
CA SER A 25 -6.02 -34.21 6.76
C SER A 25 -6.60 -34.84 5.48
N VAL A 26 -6.11 -34.38 4.33
CA VAL A 26 -6.42 -34.86 2.97
C VAL A 26 -7.84 -34.56 2.46
N PHE A 27 -7.95 -33.46 1.72
CA PHE A 27 -8.13 -33.56 0.27
C PHE A 27 -7.35 -32.42 -0.43
N ALA A 28 -7.03 -32.60 -1.71
CA ALA A 28 -6.15 -31.70 -2.48
C ALA A 28 -6.77 -31.36 -3.84
N LEU A 29 -6.02 -30.57 -4.64
CA LEU A 29 -6.31 -30.13 -6.01
C LEU A 29 -7.29 -28.96 -6.17
N LEU A 30 -6.74 -27.75 -6.08
CA LEU A 30 -6.70 -26.78 -7.19
C LEU A 30 -5.52 -25.80 -6.95
N ARG A 31 -4.92 -25.27 -8.03
CA ARG A 31 -3.80 -24.31 -8.04
C ARG A 31 -4.28 -23.00 -8.72
N PRO A 32 -3.48 -21.91 -8.73
CA PRO A 32 -3.00 -21.15 -7.57
C PRO A 32 -3.28 -19.64 -7.72
N ALA A 33 -3.08 -18.86 -6.66
CA ALA A 33 -2.84 -17.41 -6.74
C ALA A 33 -1.53 -17.10 -6.01
N GLN A 34 -0.77 -16.10 -6.46
CA GLN A 34 0.54 -15.76 -5.89
C GLN A 34 0.42 -14.56 -4.94
N PRO A 35 0.77 -14.69 -3.65
CA PRO A 35 1.02 -13.52 -2.82
C PRO A 35 2.40 -12.93 -3.18
N TYR A 36 2.45 -11.63 -3.45
CA TYR A 36 3.70 -10.89 -3.61
C TYR A 36 4.16 -10.30 -2.26
N ALA A 37 5.39 -9.76 -2.26
CA ALA A 37 6.14 -9.36 -1.06
C ALA A 37 5.38 -8.36 -0.15
N GLN A 38 5.69 -8.44 1.15
CA GLN A 38 5.13 -7.54 2.17
C GLN A 38 6.08 -6.39 2.49
N VAL A 39 5.71 -5.17 2.08
CA VAL A 39 6.43 -3.95 2.45
C VAL A 39 6.42 -3.79 3.97
N THR A 40 7.59 -3.49 4.53
CA THR A 40 7.82 -3.20 5.95
C THR A 40 7.96 -1.69 6.15
N GLU A 41 6.83 -1.00 5.94
CA GLU A 41 6.51 0.37 6.39
C GLU A 41 7.05 0.64 7.81
N LEU A 42 7.40 1.89 8.15
CA LEU A 42 8.29 2.24 9.27
C LEU A 42 7.71 1.90 10.66
N ARG A 43 8.37 1.00 11.42
CA ARG A 43 7.77 0.34 12.61
C ARG A 43 8.25 0.85 13.97
N GLY A 44 7.90 2.09 14.31
CA GLY A 44 7.97 2.62 15.68
C GLY A 44 8.57 4.02 15.78
N GLU A 45 8.37 4.70 16.92
CA GLU A 45 8.69 6.12 17.18
C GLU A 45 8.70 7.03 15.93
N VAL A 46 7.50 7.38 15.45
CA VAL A 46 7.32 8.24 14.29
C VAL A 46 7.04 9.68 14.76
N SER A 47 7.81 10.65 14.27
CA SER A 47 7.61 12.07 14.55
C SER A 47 6.52 12.68 13.64
N GLU A 48 6.06 13.89 13.98
CA GLU A 48 4.97 14.63 13.33
C GLU A 48 5.13 14.70 11.80
N SER A 49 6.36 14.95 11.32
CA SER A 49 6.71 15.03 9.88
C SER A 49 6.79 13.68 9.14
N ALA A 50 6.42 12.58 9.78
CA ALA A 50 6.24 11.27 9.14
C ALA A 50 4.89 10.60 9.47
N ILE A 51 4.22 10.95 10.58
CA ILE A 51 2.87 10.43 10.88
C ILE A 51 1.81 10.96 9.91
N LEU A 52 1.95 12.21 9.44
CA LEU A 52 1.05 12.78 8.43
C LEU A 52 1.16 12.08 7.07
N ASP A 53 2.26 11.35 6.82
CA ASP A 53 2.66 10.84 5.51
C ASP A 53 2.63 9.29 5.39
N ASP A 54 3.02 8.53 6.43
CA ASP A 54 3.13 7.04 6.48
C ASP A 54 1.79 6.28 6.30
N GLN A 55 0.67 6.99 6.09
CA GLN A 55 -0.64 6.54 6.57
C GLN A 55 -1.76 6.42 5.51
N GLN A 56 -1.67 7.08 4.35
CA GLN A 56 -2.77 7.12 3.36
C GLN A 56 -2.43 6.54 1.97
N ARG A 57 -1.30 5.84 1.79
CA ARG A 57 -0.75 5.53 0.45
C ARG A 57 -0.33 4.08 0.19
N GLU A 58 0.52 3.46 1.02
CA GLU A 58 1.17 2.19 0.62
C GLU A 58 0.18 1.01 0.48
N THR A 59 -0.96 1.02 1.19
CA THR A 59 -2.04 0.02 1.01
C THR A 59 -2.94 0.23 -0.22
N ARG A 60 -2.75 1.27 -1.06
CA ARG A 60 -3.62 1.50 -2.24
C ARG A 60 -3.48 0.41 -3.33
N GLN A 61 -2.60 -0.58 -3.15
CA GLN A 61 -2.10 -1.41 -4.26
C GLN A 61 -1.90 -2.92 -4.01
N LEU A 62 -2.34 -3.53 -2.90
CA LEU A 62 -2.28 -5.00 -2.75
C LEU A 62 -3.40 -5.73 -3.53
N SER A 63 -3.37 -5.57 -4.86
CA SER A 63 -4.07 -6.36 -5.88
C SER A 63 -5.53 -6.70 -5.56
N MET A 64 -6.41 -5.70 -5.63
CA MET A 64 -7.86 -5.89 -5.43
C MET A 64 -8.44 -6.55 -6.69
N ALA A 65 -8.77 -7.84 -6.60
CA ALA A 65 -9.00 -8.68 -7.77
C ALA A 65 -10.49 -8.75 -8.21
N SER A 66 -10.74 -8.54 -9.50
CA SER A 66 -11.95 -8.87 -10.28
C SER A 66 -13.23 -8.02 -10.08
N ALA A 67 -13.24 -6.82 -10.68
CA ALA A 67 -14.35 -5.84 -10.81
C ALA A 67 -15.64 -6.31 -11.56
N GLN A 68 -16.77 -5.55 -11.48
CA GLN A 68 -17.88 -5.34 -12.50
C GLN A 68 -19.27 -4.79 -11.98
N ASP A 69 -19.98 -3.92 -12.77
CA ASP A 69 -21.46 -3.57 -12.80
C ASP A 69 -22.18 -2.87 -11.57
N GLN A 70 -23.32 -2.12 -11.52
CA GLN A 70 -24.39 -1.42 -12.36
C GLN A 70 -25.32 -0.56 -11.37
N THR A 71 -25.99 0.61 -11.56
CA THR A 71 -26.20 1.68 -12.59
C THR A 71 -26.66 3.06 -11.98
N ALA A 72 -26.19 4.22 -12.52
CA ALA A 72 -26.92 5.50 -12.83
C ALA A 72 -26.99 6.82 -11.95
N ARG A 73 -26.34 7.89 -12.49
CA ARG A 73 -26.72 9.35 -12.70
C ARG A 73 -27.71 10.15 -11.79
N ALA A 74 -27.34 11.41 -11.44
CA ALA A 74 -28.08 12.68 -11.74
C ALA A 74 -27.36 13.98 -11.25
N ASP A 75 -27.62 15.15 -11.87
CA ASP A 75 -26.88 16.44 -11.70
C ASP A 75 -27.50 17.49 -10.75
N ALA A 76 -26.67 18.31 -10.10
CA ALA A 76 -26.97 19.69 -9.64
C ALA A 76 -25.68 20.49 -9.31
N ALA A 77 -25.67 21.82 -9.47
CA ALA A 77 -24.49 22.68 -9.24
C ALA A 77 -24.77 23.90 -8.34
N ILE A 78 -23.90 24.17 -7.35
CA ILE A 78 -23.91 25.34 -6.45
C ILE A 78 -22.47 25.82 -6.18
N GLN A 79 -22.27 27.11 -5.90
CA GLN A 79 -20.97 27.77 -5.65
C GLN A 79 -20.64 27.88 -4.14
N GLY A 80 -19.35 27.81 -3.77
CA GLY A 80 -18.84 28.15 -2.42
C GLY A 80 -17.29 28.12 -2.32
N ASN A 81 -16.69 29.11 -1.65
CA ASN A 81 -15.22 29.27 -1.44
C ASN A 81 -14.88 29.33 0.06
N ALA A 82 -13.71 28.80 0.45
CA ALA A 82 -13.64 27.68 1.40
C ALA A 82 -12.18 27.05 1.50
N PRO A 83 -11.54 26.64 2.66
CA PRO A 83 -10.10 26.22 2.76
C PRO A 83 -9.69 24.77 2.37
N ALA A 84 -8.52 24.28 2.85
CA ALA A 84 -7.79 23.07 2.42
C ALA A 84 -7.57 22.01 3.55
N PRO A 85 -7.57 20.69 3.26
CA PRO A 85 -7.21 19.61 4.19
C PRO A 85 -5.76 19.11 4.01
N THR A 86 -5.38 18.13 4.83
CA THR A 86 -4.36 17.09 4.50
C THR A 86 -4.58 16.57 3.08
N TYR A 87 -3.53 16.51 2.26
CA TYR A 87 -3.63 16.20 0.83
C TYR A 87 -3.89 14.70 0.59
N GLN A 88 -5.14 14.35 0.23
CA GLN A 88 -5.52 13.00 -0.18
C GLN A 88 -5.35 12.83 -1.71
N PRO A 89 -4.42 11.97 -2.19
CA PRO A 89 -4.19 11.76 -3.62
C PRO A 89 -5.36 11.01 -4.28
N ALA A 90 -6.02 11.65 -5.24
CA ALA A 90 -7.25 11.17 -5.88
C ALA A 90 -7.00 10.55 -7.28
N SER A 91 -5.97 9.71 -7.41
CA SER A 91 -5.63 8.97 -8.64
C SER A 91 -6.09 7.50 -8.62
N PRO A 92 -6.89 7.05 -9.60
CA PRO A 92 -7.12 5.63 -9.87
C PRO A 92 -5.87 4.91 -10.40
N GLY A 93 -5.03 5.57 -11.21
CA GLY A 93 -3.86 4.99 -11.90
C GLY A 93 -2.68 4.60 -11.00
N ALA A 94 -2.93 4.43 -9.70
CA ALA A 94 -2.12 3.55 -8.87
C ALA A 94 -2.36 2.07 -9.20
N VAL A 95 -3.44 1.68 -9.92
CA VAL A 95 -3.70 0.27 -10.30
C VAL A 95 -4.20 0.18 -11.74
N GLN A 96 -3.77 -0.84 -12.47
CA GLN A 96 -4.25 -1.18 -13.82
C GLN A 96 -5.34 -2.24 -13.76
N ASP A 97 -6.43 -2.03 -14.50
CA ASP A 97 -7.16 -3.13 -15.13
C ASP A 97 -6.45 -3.47 -16.45
N ASP A 98 -6.01 -4.72 -16.60
CA ASP A 98 -5.33 -5.21 -17.81
C ASP A 98 -6.00 -6.51 -18.28
N ASP A 99 -6.78 -6.42 -19.36
CA ASP A 99 -7.49 -7.59 -19.93
C ASP A 99 -7.16 -7.79 -21.43
N THR A 100 -6.33 -8.82 -21.67
CA THR A 100 -6.15 -9.54 -22.93
C THR A 100 -5.56 -8.78 -24.14
N ALA A 101 -4.24 -8.85 -24.27
CA ALA A 101 -3.51 -8.87 -25.55
C ALA A 101 -3.19 -10.34 -25.94
N PRO A 102 -3.12 -10.74 -27.23
CA PRO A 102 -2.07 -10.22 -28.14
C PRO A 102 -2.42 -10.11 -29.63
N ALA A 103 -1.88 -9.09 -30.30
CA ALA A 103 -1.61 -9.08 -31.73
C ALA A 103 -0.39 -8.20 -32.07
N THR A 104 0.45 -8.63 -33.02
CA THR A 104 1.68 -7.93 -33.40
C THR A 104 1.46 -6.89 -34.50
N GLY A 105 1.95 -5.66 -34.32
CA GLY A 105 2.00 -4.61 -35.33
C GLY A 105 3.32 -3.83 -35.25
N SER A 106 3.85 -3.34 -36.39
CA SER A 106 5.20 -2.75 -36.48
C SER A 106 5.23 -1.24 -36.21
N ILE A 107 6.37 -0.74 -35.74
CA ILE A 107 6.63 0.65 -35.31
C ILE A 107 6.87 1.65 -36.47
N PHE A 108 6.45 1.33 -37.69
CA PHE A 108 6.69 2.15 -38.89
C PHE A 108 5.53 2.10 -39.89
N ASP A 109 4.57 3.01 -39.76
CA ASP A 109 3.71 3.47 -40.87
C ASP A 109 3.24 4.93 -40.59
N PRO A 110 3.25 5.83 -41.59
CA PRO A 110 2.78 7.22 -41.45
C PRO A 110 1.29 7.37 -41.82
N PRO A 111 0.55 8.33 -41.23
CA PRO A 111 -0.81 8.63 -41.66
C PRO A 111 -0.84 9.47 -42.95
N GLU A 112 -1.52 8.98 -43.98
CA GLU A 112 -2.04 9.83 -45.07
C GLU A 112 -3.36 10.50 -44.63
N ALA A 113 -3.70 11.64 -45.24
CA ALA A 113 -4.90 12.42 -44.93
C ALA A 113 -5.73 12.70 -46.20
N THR A 114 -7.04 12.50 -46.11
CA THR A 114 -8.06 12.98 -47.08
C THR A 114 -9.41 13.22 -46.39
N ASP A 115 -10.24 14.06 -47.01
CA ASP A 115 -11.39 14.76 -46.40
C ASP A 115 -12.78 14.08 -46.55
N ASP A 116 -13.78 14.75 -45.96
CA ASP A 116 -15.25 14.62 -46.03
C ASP A 116 -15.89 13.30 -45.51
N ALA A 117 -16.92 13.27 -44.64
CA ALA A 117 -18.04 14.17 -44.27
C ALA A 117 -19.39 13.89 -44.98
N PHE A 118 -20.39 13.49 -44.16
CA PHE A 118 -21.83 13.39 -44.43
C PHE A 118 -22.33 12.58 -45.67
N ALA A 119 -22.64 11.30 -45.46
CA ALA A 119 -23.62 10.56 -46.28
C ALA A 119 -24.34 9.44 -45.49
N ASP A 120 -25.65 9.30 -45.71
CA ASP A 120 -26.66 8.56 -44.91
C ASP A 120 -26.51 7.03 -44.73
N THR A 121 -27.12 6.53 -43.66
CA THR A 121 -27.45 5.09 -43.41
C THR A 121 -28.60 4.62 -44.32
N PRO A 122 -28.65 3.33 -44.72
CA PRO A 122 -29.48 2.37 -43.97
C PRO A 122 -28.97 0.90 -43.94
N ALA A 123 -29.54 0.11 -43.03
CA ALA A 123 -29.41 -1.37 -42.94
C ALA A 123 -30.69 -2.06 -43.52
N PRO A 124 -30.90 -3.41 -43.52
CA PRO A 124 -30.15 -4.50 -42.85
C PRO A 124 -30.08 -5.87 -43.60
N ILE A 125 -29.65 -6.94 -42.87
CA ILE A 125 -29.84 -8.40 -43.07
C ILE A 125 -28.74 -9.18 -43.87
N PRO A 126 -28.26 -10.37 -43.38
CA PRO A 126 -27.08 -11.07 -43.93
C PRO A 126 -27.35 -12.44 -44.62
N PRO A 127 -26.35 -13.03 -45.32
CA PRO A 127 -26.32 -14.44 -45.72
C PRO A 127 -25.26 -15.30 -44.95
N ARG A 128 -25.39 -16.63 -45.10
CA ARG A 128 -24.69 -17.68 -44.31
C ARG A 128 -23.35 -18.14 -44.91
N ARG A 129 -22.56 -18.89 -44.12
CA ARG A 129 -21.56 -19.86 -44.63
C ARG A 129 -22.19 -20.79 -45.69
N PRO A 130 -21.37 -21.34 -46.59
CA PRO A 130 -21.18 -22.80 -46.53
C PRO A 130 -19.70 -23.24 -46.57
N SER A 131 -19.46 -24.48 -46.15
CA SER A 131 -18.20 -25.22 -46.26
C SER A 131 -18.20 -26.14 -47.48
N SER A 132 -17.03 -26.41 -48.06
CA SER A 132 -16.85 -27.50 -49.03
C SER A 132 -15.47 -28.16 -48.91
N VAL A 133 -15.44 -29.49 -48.82
CA VAL A 133 -14.22 -30.33 -48.82
C VAL A 133 -14.27 -31.29 -50.01
N THR A 134 -13.24 -31.23 -50.86
CA THR A 134 -12.86 -32.24 -51.87
C THR A 134 -11.38 -32.01 -52.16
N GLN A 135 -10.47 -32.90 -51.76
CA GLN A 135 -10.10 -34.23 -52.32
C GLN A 135 -9.24 -34.18 -53.59
N ARG A 136 -8.22 -35.06 -53.59
CA ARG A 136 -7.17 -35.22 -54.60
C ARG A 136 -7.69 -35.83 -55.90
N ALA A 137 -7.04 -35.52 -57.02
CA ALA A 137 -6.20 -36.48 -57.72
C ALA A 137 -5.26 -35.78 -58.72
N ASP A 138 -3.97 -36.07 -58.59
CA ASP A 138 -2.96 -36.39 -59.61
C ASP A 138 -3.21 -36.02 -61.09
N ASP A 139 -2.20 -35.40 -61.71
CA ASP A 139 -1.61 -35.95 -62.95
C ASP A 139 -0.14 -35.52 -63.10
N GLN A 140 0.62 -36.20 -63.96
CA GLN A 140 2.07 -36.00 -64.22
C GLN A 140 2.28 -35.07 -65.46
N ASP A 141 3.45 -34.70 -66.02
CA ASP A 141 4.79 -35.30 -66.06
C ASP A 141 5.84 -34.37 -66.78
N VAL A 142 7.11 -34.83 -66.88
CA VAL A 142 8.23 -34.51 -67.83
C VAL A 142 9.08 -33.20 -67.76
N ALA A 143 10.39 -33.41 -67.99
CA ALA A 143 11.48 -32.51 -68.47
C ALA A 143 12.09 -31.47 -67.50
N ALA A 144 13.34 -31.59 -67.00
CA ALA A 144 14.69 -31.61 -67.64
C ALA A 144 15.32 -30.19 -67.76
N GLU A 145 16.66 -29.96 -67.66
CA GLU A 145 17.82 -30.87 -67.74
C GLU A 145 19.08 -30.34 -66.99
N ALA A 146 20.08 -31.22 -66.79
CA ALA A 146 21.54 -31.00 -66.73
C ALA A 146 22.22 -30.06 -65.69
N ALA A 147 23.08 -30.67 -64.85
CA ALA A 147 24.56 -30.46 -64.75
C ALA A 147 25.11 -30.32 -63.30
N ALA A 148 26.38 -30.66 -62.96
CA ALA A 148 27.32 -31.72 -63.39
C ALA A 148 28.59 -31.67 -62.49
N GLY A 149 29.07 -32.81 -61.98
CA GLY A 149 30.35 -32.95 -61.25
C GLY A 149 30.34 -34.22 -60.37
N ALA A 150 31.17 -35.25 -60.57
CA ALA A 150 32.64 -35.35 -60.55
C ALA A 150 33.24 -35.31 -59.12
N ALA A 151 34.04 -36.27 -58.65
CA ALA A 151 34.43 -37.59 -59.20
C ALA A 151 35.01 -38.54 -58.10
N ALA A 152 35.16 -39.83 -58.44
CA ALA A 152 36.16 -40.86 -58.04
C ALA A 152 36.96 -40.80 -56.69
N ALA A 153 37.47 -41.91 -56.11
CA ALA A 153 37.20 -43.36 -56.18
C ALA A 153 38.18 -44.16 -55.26
N THR A 154 37.74 -45.29 -54.68
CA THR A 154 38.58 -46.44 -54.23
C THR A 154 37.64 -47.66 -54.01
N ALA A 155 37.83 -48.80 -54.69
CA ALA A 155 38.73 -49.92 -54.35
C ALA A 155 38.35 -50.62 -53.02
N ALA A 156 37.62 -51.74 -53.06
CA ALA A 156 38.11 -53.14 -53.13
C ALA A 156 38.48 -53.71 -51.73
N THR A 157 38.41 -55.02 -51.42
CA THR A 157 38.60 -56.23 -52.26
C THR A 157 38.02 -57.48 -51.55
N THR A 158 37.53 -58.49 -52.30
CA THR A 158 37.54 -59.97 -52.05
C THR A 158 37.10 -60.59 -50.70
N ASP A 159 36.49 -61.78 -50.56
CA ASP A 159 35.75 -62.80 -51.39
C ASP A 159 34.94 -63.66 -50.33
N ASP A 160 34.37 -64.87 -50.47
CA ASP A 160 34.35 -65.94 -51.50
C ASP A 160 33.13 -66.92 -51.35
N THR A 161 33.12 -68.00 -52.14
CA THR A 161 32.43 -69.33 -52.09
C THR A 161 31.79 -69.88 -50.77
N ASP A 162 30.88 -70.88 -50.76
CA ASP A 162 30.34 -71.76 -51.85
C ASP A 162 28.84 -72.16 -51.63
N THR A 163 28.34 -73.00 -52.54
CA THR A 163 26.99 -73.52 -52.78
C THR A 163 26.57 -74.75 -51.95
N GLY A 164 25.27 -75.06 -51.95
CA GLY A 164 24.67 -76.30 -51.44
C GLY A 164 23.17 -76.37 -51.71
N GLU A 165 22.66 -77.49 -52.23
CA GLU A 165 21.28 -77.66 -52.74
C GLU A 165 20.37 -78.46 -51.77
N THR A 166 19.04 -78.32 -51.94
CA THR A 166 17.95 -79.30 -51.59
C THR A 166 17.93 -79.94 -50.19
N ASP A 167 16.79 -80.06 -49.50
CA ASP A 167 15.57 -80.70 -50.01
C ASP A 167 14.31 -80.38 -49.15
N GLN A 168 13.15 -80.91 -49.54
CA GLN A 168 11.91 -80.86 -48.75
C GLN A 168 11.66 -82.17 -47.97
N ASP A 169 11.25 -82.09 -46.70
CA ASP A 169 10.33 -83.08 -46.12
C ASP A 169 9.49 -82.48 -44.96
N ALA A 170 8.41 -83.16 -44.56
CA ALA A 170 7.31 -82.59 -43.80
C ALA A 170 6.94 -83.36 -42.51
N THR A 171 6.15 -82.71 -41.65
CA THR A 171 5.52 -83.24 -40.41
C THR A 171 6.50 -83.64 -39.29
N ASN A 172 6.22 -83.41 -38.01
CA ASN A 172 4.94 -83.52 -37.31
C ASN A 172 4.96 -82.72 -35.98
N PRO A 173 3.98 -81.85 -35.66
CA PRO A 173 4.05 -80.98 -34.47
C PRO A 173 3.74 -81.72 -33.16
N ARG A 174 4.57 -81.51 -32.13
CA ARG A 174 4.27 -81.89 -30.73
C ARG A 174 4.81 -80.87 -29.73
N ALA A 175 4.12 -80.78 -28.58
CA ALA A 175 4.51 -80.01 -27.40
C ALA A 175 4.68 -78.49 -27.58
N VAL A 176 3.57 -77.80 -27.84
CA VAL A 176 3.42 -76.43 -27.30
C VAL A 176 3.19 -76.58 -25.78
N THR A 177 4.19 -76.23 -24.98
CA THR A 177 4.05 -76.12 -23.52
C THR A 177 3.36 -74.80 -23.15
N ILE A 178 2.57 -74.83 -22.08
CA ILE A 178 1.79 -73.67 -21.60
C ILE A 178 2.69 -72.72 -20.76
N ASP A 179 3.84 -72.39 -21.33
CA ASP A 179 4.84 -71.41 -20.85
C ASP A 179 5.25 -70.42 -21.96
N SER A 180 4.63 -70.53 -23.14
CA SER A 180 4.93 -69.69 -24.32
C SER A 180 3.93 -68.55 -24.55
N ALA A 181 2.96 -68.36 -23.66
CA ALA A 181 1.91 -67.34 -23.77
C ALA A 181 2.29 -66.01 -23.10
N ASP A 182 2.92 -66.05 -21.92
CA ASP A 182 3.19 -64.87 -21.09
C ASP A 182 4.54 -64.19 -21.41
N ARG A 183 4.85 -64.08 -22.70
CA ARG A 183 5.81 -63.09 -23.21
C ARG A 183 5.18 -62.25 -24.32
N GLN A 184 4.01 -61.70 -23.98
CA GLN A 184 3.51 -60.51 -24.63
C GLN A 184 4.60 -59.42 -24.53
N GLN A 185 5.20 -59.08 -25.67
CA GLN A 185 6.28 -58.11 -25.73
C GLN A 185 5.73 -56.75 -25.33
N LEU A 186 6.12 -56.25 -24.15
CA LEU A 186 5.72 -54.94 -23.68
C LEU A 186 6.13 -53.89 -24.71
N ASP A 187 5.20 -53.01 -25.05
CA ASP A 187 5.39 -51.96 -26.05
C ASP A 187 6.64 -51.13 -25.70
N PRO A 188 7.63 -50.98 -26.62
CA PRO A 188 8.79 -50.12 -26.39
C PRO A 188 8.43 -48.65 -26.14
N GLY A 189 7.23 -48.20 -26.53
CA GLY A 189 6.69 -46.88 -26.19
C GLY A 189 6.03 -46.80 -24.80
N ALA A 190 5.82 -47.94 -24.11
CA ALA A 190 5.31 -47.99 -22.75
C ALA A 190 6.42 -47.81 -21.70
N GLU A 191 7.24 -46.76 -21.87
CA GLU A 191 7.97 -46.21 -20.74
C GLU A 191 6.96 -45.87 -19.63
N ARG A 192 7.18 -46.41 -18.44
CA ARG A 192 6.35 -46.07 -17.28
C ARG A 192 6.68 -44.63 -16.91
N ALA A 193 5.87 -43.69 -17.41
CA ALA A 193 5.93 -42.29 -17.01
C ALA A 193 6.11 -42.20 -15.49
N GLU A 194 7.18 -41.53 -15.06
CA GLU A 194 7.52 -41.46 -13.65
C GLU A 194 6.38 -40.81 -12.85
N ALA A 195 6.26 -41.17 -11.58
CA ALA A 195 5.16 -40.69 -10.76
C ALA A 195 5.16 -39.16 -10.72
N ILE A 196 4.01 -38.54 -11.01
CA ILE A 196 3.81 -37.07 -10.97
C ILE A 196 3.75 -36.56 -9.51
N GLU A 197 4.45 -37.24 -8.62
CA GLU A 197 4.80 -36.85 -7.24
C GLU A 197 5.99 -35.87 -7.27
N GLY A 198 6.83 -35.93 -8.31
CA GLY A 198 7.86 -34.95 -8.64
C GLY A 198 7.34 -33.62 -9.21
N GLN A 199 6.17 -33.15 -8.78
CA GLN A 199 5.90 -31.71 -8.87
C GLN A 199 6.76 -31.01 -7.82
N ASP A 200 7.96 -30.60 -8.23
CA ASP A 200 8.75 -29.63 -7.46
C ASP A 200 7.81 -28.51 -7.01
N LYS A 201 7.68 -28.35 -5.69
CA LYS A 201 7.02 -27.19 -5.12
C LYS A 201 7.86 -26.00 -5.57
N ARG A 202 7.37 -25.24 -6.55
CA ARG A 202 7.95 -23.95 -6.94
C ARG A 202 8.29 -23.22 -5.65
N ALA A 203 9.57 -22.87 -5.50
CA ALA A 203 10.03 -22.16 -4.33
C ALA A 203 9.12 -20.95 -4.10
N GLU A 204 8.56 -20.85 -2.91
CA GLU A 204 7.62 -19.79 -2.57
C GLU A 204 8.36 -18.46 -2.72
N ASP A 205 7.85 -17.58 -3.59
CA ASP A 205 8.59 -16.41 -4.04
C ASP A 205 8.91 -15.43 -2.89
N ASP A 206 8.10 -15.45 -1.81
CA ASP A 206 8.45 -14.98 -0.47
C ASP A 206 8.05 -16.06 0.58
N PRO A 207 9.02 -16.80 1.17
CA PRO A 207 8.73 -17.84 2.17
C PRO A 207 8.57 -17.31 3.61
N PHE A 208 8.66 -16.00 3.84
CA PHE A 208 8.56 -15.35 5.15
C PHE A 208 7.38 -14.37 5.29
N ALA A 209 6.69 -14.02 4.20
CA ALA A 209 5.42 -13.28 4.22
C ALA A 209 4.37 -13.91 5.16
N ALA A 210 3.71 -13.07 5.96
CA ALA A 210 2.58 -13.46 6.80
C ALA A 210 1.40 -13.93 5.94
N THR A 211 0.94 -15.16 6.17
CA THR A 211 -0.21 -15.72 5.44
C THR A 211 -1.52 -15.02 5.77
N GLY A 212 -1.63 -14.44 6.96
CA GLY A 212 -2.83 -13.77 7.43
C GLY A 212 -3.93 -14.74 7.87
N ILE A 213 -4.90 -14.18 8.59
CA ILE A 213 -6.01 -14.88 9.23
C ILE A 213 -7.29 -14.52 8.48
N LYS A 214 -7.95 -15.50 7.85
CA LYS A 214 -9.26 -15.26 7.22
C LYS A 214 -10.36 -15.18 8.26
N LEU A 215 -11.00 -14.01 8.37
CA LEU A 215 -12.14 -13.75 9.25
C LEU A 215 -13.35 -13.31 8.42
N GLY A 216 -14.28 -14.23 8.18
CA GLY A 216 -15.42 -13.97 7.30
C GLY A 216 -14.98 -13.68 5.87
N SER A 217 -15.29 -12.47 5.39
CA SER A 217 -14.90 -11.97 4.06
C SER A 217 -13.66 -11.06 4.08
N PHE A 218 -12.82 -11.15 5.12
CA PHE A 218 -11.58 -10.38 5.22
C PHE A 218 -10.38 -11.30 5.48
N VAL A 219 -9.21 -10.92 4.96
CA VAL A 219 -7.91 -11.50 5.31
C VAL A 219 -7.16 -10.48 6.17
N ILE A 220 -6.95 -10.82 7.44
CA ILE A 220 -6.37 -9.92 8.45
C ILE A 220 -4.90 -10.32 8.71
N ARG A 221 -3.98 -9.37 8.57
CA ARG A 221 -2.54 -9.52 8.80
C ARG A 221 -2.12 -8.64 9.99
N PRO A 222 -2.20 -9.13 11.24
CA PRO A 222 -1.71 -8.39 12.38
C PRO A 222 -0.18 -8.51 12.51
N THR A 223 0.46 -7.51 13.11
CA THR A 223 1.84 -7.59 13.62
C THR A 223 1.87 -7.10 15.06
N LEU A 224 2.64 -7.77 15.91
CA LEU A 224 3.07 -7.27 17.22
C LEU A 224 4.59 -7.10 17.20
N GLU A 225 5.09 -5.92 17.55
CA GLU A 225 6.50 -5.69 17.87
C GLU A 225 6.63 -5.29 19.33
N GLN A 226 7.59 -5.91 20.02
CA GLN A 226 7.91 -5.62 21.42
C GLN A 226 9.42 -5.49 21.57
N GLY A 227 9.88 -4.38 22.13
CA GLY A 227 11.30 -4.16 22.38
C GLY A 227 11.59 -3.11 23.43
N LEU A 228 12.85 -2.70 23.44
CA LEU A 228 13.39 -1.66 24.30
C LEU A 228 13.98 -0.56 23.43
N THR A 229 13.66 0.70 23.75
CA THR A 229 14.13 1.89 23.05
C THR A 229 14.95 2.73 24.01
N ALA A 230 16.22 2.93 23.72
CA ALA A 230 17.10 3.82 24.48
C ALA A 230 17.21 5.14 23.74
N SER A 231 16.67 6.22 24.31
CA SER A 231 16.77 7.59 23.75
C SER A 231 17.72 8.47 24.56
N SER A 232 18.40 9.40 23.89
CA SER A 232 19.16 10.49 24.52
C SER A 232 18.27 11.62 25.06
N ASN A 233 17.05 11.74 24.55
CA ASN A 233 16.07 12.78 24.80
C ASN A 233 14.69 12.15 24.60
N ALA A 234 14.01 11.81 25.69
CA ALA A 234 12.87 10.89 25.66
C ALA A 234 11.52 11.56 25.34
N ASP A 235 11.42 12.85 25.60
CA ASP A 235 10.25 13.72 25.42
C ASP A 235 10.39 14.65 24.20
N SER A 236 11.52 14.58 23.48
CA SER A 236 11.87 15.40 22.33
C SER A 236 11.80 16.92 22.60
N SER A 237 12.28 17.36 23.77
CA SER A 237 12.26 18.77 24.19
C SER A 237 13.66 19.37 24.38
N THR A 238 13.75 20.69 24.54
CA THR A 238 15.00 21.42 24.79
C THR A 238 15.67 21.06 26.13
N GLU A 239 14.91 20.68 27.15
CA GLU A 239 15.44 20.20 28.45
C GLU A 239 15.40 18.66 28.59
N GLY A 240 15.04 17.96 27.52
CA GLY A 240 14.74 16.54 27.52
C GLY A 240 15.92 15.63 27.85
N LYS A 241 15.66 14.56 28.60
CA LYS A 241 16.69 13.73 29.25
C LYS A 241 16.71 12.31 28.68
N PRO A 242 17.83 11.57 28.82
CA PRO A 242 17.89 10.19 28.36
C PRO A 242 16.96 9.27 29.15
N ALA A 243 16.33 8.33 28.43
CA ALA A 243 15.54 7.26 29.03
C ALA A 243 15.68 5.93 28.29
N LEU A 244 15.40 4.86 29.03
CA LEU A 244 15.12 3.53 28.50
C LEU A 244 13.62 3.30 28.59
N LEU A 245 12.98 3.14 27.42
CA LEU A 245 11.56 2.94 27.23
C LEU A 245 11.29 1.47 26.87
N SER A 246 10.16 0.93 27.33
CA SER A 246 9.53 -0.25 26.75
C SER A 246 8.66 0.22 25.59
N GLU A 247 8.91 -0.25 24.37
CA GLU A 247 8.12 0.08 23.19
C GLU A 247 7.32 -1.15 22.73
N THR A 248 6.02 -0.95 22.52
CA THR A 248 5.08 -1.98 22.06
C THR A 248 4.28 -1.43 20.89
N ALA A 249 4.47 -1.99 19.70
CA ALA A 249 3.74 -1.59 18.50
C ALA A 249 2.82 -2.72 18.03
N LEU A 250 1.52 -2.47 18.03
CA LEU A 250 0.52 -3.28 17.34
C LEU A 250 0.25 -2.64 15.98
N ARG A 251 0.16 -3.46 14.92
CA ARG A 251 -0.39 -3.06 13.61
C ARG A 251 -1.35 -4.13 13.11
N PHE A 252 -2.31 -3.77 12.27
CA PHE A 252 -3.07 -4.72 11.46
C PHE A 252 -3.46 -4.12 10.11
N ASN A 253 -3.53 -4.99 9.12
CA ASN A 253 -4.13 -4.74 7.81
C ASN A 253 -5.26 -5.76 7.60
N ALA A 254 -6.41 -5.34 7.09
CA ALA A 254 -7.55 -6.21 6.82
C ALA A 254 -8.16 -5.89 5.45
N ILE A 255 -7.98 -6.79 4.48
CA ILE A 255 -8.45 -6.60 3.09
C ILE A 255 -9.61 -7.56 2.81
N SER A 256 -10.69 -7.06 2.19
CA SER A 256 -11.86 -7.83 1.78
C SER A 256 -11.55 -8.85 0.67
N ASP A 257 -12.24 -10.00 0.65
CA ASP A 257 -12.21 -11.00 -0.43
C ASP A 257 -13.41 -10.94 -1.39
N TRP A 258 -14.05 -9.77 -1.44
CA TRP A 258 -15.11 -9.45 -2.40
C TRP A 258 -14.56 -9.37 -3.83
N ARG A 259 -15.46 -9.38 -4.83
CA ARG A 259 -15.10 -9.26 -6.25
C ARG A 259 -15.12 -7.80 -6.70
N GLU A 260 -16.35 -7.29 -6.86
CA GLU A 260 -16.65 -6.05 -7.59
C GLU A 260 -16.38 -4.79 -6.77
N ASN A 261 -16.29 -4.92 -5.45
CA ASN A 261 -16.13 -3.84 -4.48
C ASN A 261 -15.00 -4.22 -3.53
N SER A 262 -14.39 -3.25 -2.83
CA SER A 262 -13.36 -3.55 -1.85
C SER A 262 -13.47 -2.75 -0.56
N ALA A 263 -13.10 -3.37 0.55
CA ALA A 263 -12.88 -2.70 1.82
C ALA A 263 -11.49 -3.05 2.35
N VAL A 264 -10.72 -2.02 2.71
CA VAL A 264 -9.45 -2.11 3.42
C VAL A 264 -9.64 -1.44 4.78
N ILE A 265 -9.19 -2.09 5.85
CA ILE A 265 -9.13 -1.50 7.19
C ILE A 265 -7.73 -1.69 7.73
N ASP A 266 -7.03 -0.59 7.96
CA ASP A 266 -5.68 -0.56 8.52
C ASP A 266 -5.70 0.09 9.91
N GLY A 267 -4.69 -0.19 10.73
CA GLY A 267 -4.55 0.49 12.00
C GLY A 267 -3.31 0.11 12.80
N TYR A 268 -2.92 1.02 13.70
CA TYR A 268 -1.81 0.83 14.63
C TYR A 268 -2.16 1.25 16.05
N GLY A 269 -1.40 0.72 17.01
CA GLY A 269 -1.34 1.20 18.40
C GLY A 269 0.08 1.10 18.90
N ILE A 270 0.70 2.24 19.20
CA ILE A 270 2.07 2.35 19.70
C ILE A 270 2.01 2.83 21.15
N PHE A 271 2.62 2.04 22.04
CA PHE A 271 2.65 2.29 23.48
C PHE A 271 4.10 2.37 23.94
N LEU A 272 4.47 3.50 24.54
CA LEU A 272 5.78 3.72 25.15
C LEU A 272 5.65 3.95 26.65
N LYS A 273 6.60 3.41 27.41
CA LYS A 273 6.63 3.56 28.86
C LYS A 273 8.06 3.49 29.41
N THR A 274 8.45 4.49 30.19
CA THR A 274 9.75 4.50 30.89
C THR A 274 9.95 3.27 31.78
N ILE A 275 11.13 2.66 31.63
CA ILE A 275 11.72 1.68 32.56
C ILE A 275 12.69 2.40 33.50
N SER A 276 13.48 3.34 32.98
CA SER A 276 14.41 4.17 33.75
C SER A 276 14.86 5.40 32.96
N GLY A 277 15.00 6.56 33.63
CA GLY A 277 15.37 7.83 32.99
C GLY A 277 14.33 8.89 33.26
N ASP A 278 14.08 9.78 32.30
CA ASP A 278 12.91 10.68 32.34
C ASP A 278 11.60 9.89 32.26
N GLU A 279 10.54 10.41 32.90
CA GLU A 279 9.24 9.74 33.00
C GLU A 279 8.35 10.07 31.79
N VAL A 280 8.33 9.16 30.82
CA VAL A 280 7.51 9.23 29.60
C VAL A 280 6.52 8.07 29.61
N GLN A 281 5.26 8.38 29.31
CA GLN A 281 4.23 7.37 29.05
C GLN A 281 3.32 7.85 27.93
N GLU A 282 3.48 7.27 26.75
CA GLU A 282 2.68 7.60 25.57
C GLU A 282 1.82 6.42 25.13
N ALA A 283 0.63 6.73 24.66
CA ALA A 283 -0.24 5.80 23.96
C ALA A 283 -0.85 6.55 22.78
N ARG A 284 -0.44 6.16 21.56
CA ARG A 284 -1.01 6.69 20.32
C ARG A 284 -1.55 5.54 19.48
N GLY A 285 -2.65 5.75 18.79
CA GLY A 285 -3.27 4.72 17.98
C GLY A 285 -4.23 5.30 16.97
N ARG A 286 -4.33 4.62 15.85
CA ARG A 286 -5.12 5.05 14.69
C ARG A 286 -5.75 3.86 13.99
N VAL A 287 -6.95 4.04 13.46
CA VAL A 287 -7.65 3.07 12.62
C VAL A 287 -8.31 3.82 11.47
N ASP A 288 -8.12 3.32 10.25
CA ASP A 288 -8.67 3.89 9.01
C ASP A 288 -9.37 2.79 8.21
N GLY A 289 -10.50 3.12 7.61
CA GLY A 289 -11.25 2.24 6.73
C GLY A 289 -11.54 2.92 5.39
N THR A 290 -11.08 2.31 4.30
CA THR A 290 -11.37 2.72 2.92
C THR A 290 -12.30 1.68 2.28
N LEU A 291 -13.41 2.15 1.72
CA LEU A 291 -14.38 1.37 0.95
C LEU A 291 -14.41 1.91 -0.48
N ASN A 292 -14.02 1.10 -1.45
CA ASN A 292 -14.16 1.39 -2.88
C ASN A 292 -15.39 0.64 -3.41
N VAL A 293 -16.25 1.37 -4.10
CA VAL A 293 -17.47 0.86 -4.74
C VAL A 293 -17.41 1.23 -6.20
N ASP A 294 -17.28 0.23 -7.06
CA ASP A 294 -17.45 0.44 -8.48
C ASP A 294 -18.93 0.69 -8.77
N LEU A 295 -19.18 1.78 -9.49
CA LEU A 295 -20.48 2.14 -10.02
C LEU A 295 -20.42 1.91 -11.54
N ASP A 296 -21.11 2.72 -12.34
CA ASP A 296 -21.41 2.35 -13.73
C ASP A 296 -21.57 3.58 -14.62
N ASN A 297 -21.40 3.38 -15.92
CA ASN A 297 -20.97 4.42 -16.85
C ASN A 297 -19.64 4.97 -16.30
N ASP A 298 -18.66 4.09 -16.06
CA ASP A 298 -17.28 4.40 -15.66
C ASP A 298 -17.23 5.41 -14.51
N LEU A 299 -17.99 5.11 -13.44
CA LEU A 299 -18.08 5.84 -12.18
C LEU A 299 -17.49 4.98 -11.06
N ARG A 300 -16.76 5.59 -10.12
CA ARG A 300 -16.32 4.93 -8.88
C ARG A 300 -16.64 5.81 -7.68
N ALA A 301 -17.00 5.21 -6.56
CA ALA A 301 -17.19 5.90 -5.30
C ALA A 301 -16.20 5.38 -4.26
N ILE A 302 -15.53 6.30 -3.55
CA ILE A 302 -14.57 5.96 -2.49
C ILE A 302 -15.07 6.60 -1.20
N ALA A 303 -15.19 5.81 -0.14
CA ALA A 303 -15.53 6.28 1.19
C ALA A 303 -14.39 5.98 2.17
N ASN A 304 -13.90 7.00 2.87
CA ASN A 304 -12.89 6.86 3.92
C ASN A 304 -13.47 7.27 5.28
N LEU A 305 -13.04 6.59 6.33
CA LEU A 305 -13.31 6.96 7.73
C LEU A 305 -12.08 6.63 8.58
N GLY A 306 -11.47 7.63 9.20
CA GLY A 306 -10.31 7.50 10.07
C GLY A 306 -10.55 8.05 11.47
N TYR A 307 -9.94 7.42 12.47
CA TYR A 307 -9.88 7.92 13.84
C TYR A 307 -8.47 7.75 14.40
N GLU A 308 -7.88 8.86 14.85
CA GLU A 308 -6.60 8.90 15.54
C GLU A 308 -6.76 9.46 16.96
N ALA A 309 -6.00 8.91 17.90
CA ALA A 309 -5.72 9.52 19.19
C ALA A 309 -4.21 9.47 19.46
N ALA A 310 -3.60 10.61 19.77
CA ALA A 310 -2.16 10.72 20.04
C ALA A 310 -1.86 11.88 21.01
N PRO A 311 -0.73 11.84 21.73
CA PRO A 311 -0.17 13.04 22.33
C PRO A 311 0.10 14.10 21.25
N GLU A 312 -0.13 15.38 21.58
CA GLU A 312 0.37 16.50 20.78
C GLU A 312 1.90 16.46 20.69
N SER A 313 2.46 16.67 19.49
CA SER A 313 3.90 16.65 19.29
C SER A 313 4.62 17.73 20.10
N ALA A 314 5.87 17.45 20.48
CA ALA A 314 6.79 18.46 20.98
C ALA A 314 7.03 19.61 19.98
N SER A 315 6.83 19.36 18.69
CA SER A 315 6.89 20.36 17.62
C SER A 315 5.62 21.22 17.45
N SER A 316 4.53 20.93 18.19
CA SER A 316 3.22 21.60 18.06
C SER A 316 3.32 23.14 18.04
N PRO A 317 2.59 23.86 17.16
CA PRO A 317 2.65 25.32 17.09
C PRO A 317 2.06 26.04 18.32
N VAL A 318 1.34 25.33 19.19
CA VAL A 318 0.82 25.87 20.46
C VAL A 318 1.65 25.32 21.62
N VAL A 319 2.63 26.09 22.07
CA VAL A 319 3.47 25.74 23.24
C VAL A 319 2.71 26.01 24.54
N ILE A 320 2.60 24.99 25.40
CA ILE A 320 1.92 25.09 26.70
C ILE A 320 2.96 25.01 27.83
N GLU A 321 3.46 26.17 28.27
CA GLU A 321 4.50 26.26 29.31
C GLU A 321 4.16 25.49 30.60
N GLY A 322 5.16 24.78 31.13
CA GLY A 322 5.05 24.12 32.44
C GLY A 322 4.08 22.94 32.49
N THR A 323 3.78 22.29 31.36
CA THR A 323 2.94 21.09 31.28
C THR A 323 3.71 19.83 31.76
N VAL A 324 3.01 18.86 32.36
CA VAL A 324 3.60 17.60 32.89
C VAL A 324 3.55 16.45 31.86
N GLU A 325 2.56 16.48 30.98
CA GLU A 325 2.22 15.41 30.04
C GLU A 325 1.52 16.07 28.85
N GLN A 326 2.01 15.83 27.63
CA GLN A 326 1.43 16.40 26.40
C GLN A 326 -0.08 16.11 26.34
N PRO A 327 -0.95 17.08 25.98
CA PRO A 327 -2.37 16.82 25.85
C PRO A 327 -2.63 15.78 24.75
N VAL A 328 -3.71 15.02 24.87
CA VAL A 328 -4.13 14.10 23.80
C VAL A 328 -4.96 14.86 22.78
N ARG A 329 -4.48 14.93 21.53
CA ARG A 329 -5.31 15.26 20.36
C ARG A 329 -6.07 14.00 19.93
N GLN A 330 -7.34 14.15 19.63
CA GLN A 330 -8.14 13.16 18.91
C GLN A 330 -8.56 13.79 17.58
N SER A 331 -8.46 13.03 16.50
CA SER A 331 -8.88 13.47 15.17
C SER A 331 -9.82 12.44 14.55
N ILE A 332 -11.00 12.88 14.13
CA ILE A 332 -12.00 12.07 13.43
C ILE A 332 -12.09 12.62 12.00
N ASN A 333 -11.67 11.84 11.01
CA ASN A 333 -11.75 12.23 9.61
C ASN A 333 -12.68 11.29 8.82
N GLY A 334 -13.29 11.80 7.75
CA GLY A 334 -14.01 10.97 6.79
C GLY A 334 -14.24 11.69 5.48
N SER A 335 -14.17 10.97 4.37
CA SER A 335 -14.35 11.52 3.02
C SER A 335 -15.20 10.64 2.13
N LEU A 336 -15.87 11.26 1.17
CA LEU A 336 -16.65 10.63 0.10
C LEU A 336 -16.20 11.24 -1.23
N ALA A 337 -15.56 10.45 -2.08
CA ALA A 337 -15.21 10.81 -3.44
C ALA A 337 -16.14 10.13 -4.44
N VAL A 338 -16.46 10.85 -5.52
CA VAL A 338 -17.06 10.29 -6.73
C VAL A 338 -16.16 10.63 -7.92
N GLU A 339 -15.71 9.60 -8.62
CA GLU A 339 -14.82 9.68 -9.77
C GLU A 339 -15.60 9.32 -11.05
N LYS A 340 -15.24 9.93 -12.18
CA LYS A 340 -15.82 9.69 -13.51
C LYS A 340 -14.75 9.76 -14.59
N ASP A 341 -14.56 8.67 -15.33
CA ASP A 341 -13.69 8.64 -16.50
C ASP A 341 -14.47 8.83 -17.80
N ALA A 342 -14.32 9.98 -18.46
CA ALA A 342 -15.03 10.36 -19.68
C ALA A 342 -14.08 10.33 -20.88
N GLY A 343 -13.76 9.12 -21.34
CA GLY A 343 -12.79 8.89 -22.40
C GLY A 343 -11.37 9.20 -21.90
N LYS A 344 -10.82 10.37 -22.28
CA LYS A 344 -9.51 10.85 -21.80
C LYS A 344 -9.59 11.86 -20.65
N MET A 345 -10.78 12.36 -20.32
CA MET A 345 -10.98 13.26 -19.18
C MET A 345 -11.24 12.41 -17.92
N ARG A 346 -10.46 12.60 -16.86
CA ARG A 346 -10.74 12.02 -15.54
C ARG A 346 -11.26 13.10 -14.62
N PHE A 347 -12.38 12.90 -13.94
CA PHE A 347 -12.93 13.84 -12.97
C PHE A 347 -13.06 13.18 -11.61
N ALA A 348 -12.68 13.87 -10.53
CA ALA A 348 -12.99 13.44 -9.16
C ALA A 348 -13.56 14.61 -8.37
N LEU A 349 -14.63 14.34 -7.62
CA LEU A 349 -15.20 15.28 -6.64
C LEU A 349 -15.19 14.60 -5.27
N THR A 350 -14.29 15.04 -4.41
CA THR A 350 -14.15 14.55 -3.03
C THR A 350 -14.76 15.56 -2.08
N GLY A 351 -15.67 15.15 -1.20
CA GLY A 351 -16.07 15.92 -0.01
C GLY A 351 -15.51 15.25 1.24
N ALA A 352 -14.97 16.01 2.19
CA ALA A 352 -14.47 15.47 3.46
C ALA A 352 -14.91 16.31 4.68
N VAL A 353 -14.75 15.72 5.85
CA VAL A 353 -14.85 16.36 7.14
C VAL A 353 -13.76 15.81 8.07
N GLU A 354 -13.10 16.71 8.79
CA GLU A 354 -12.10 16.43 9.81
C GLU A 354 -12.51 17.18 11.08
N HIS A 355 -12.50 16.52 12.23
CA HIS A 355 -12.84 17.12 13.52
C HIS A 355 -11.73 16.81 14.52
N ASP A 356 -11.05 17.86 14.98
CA ASP A 356 -10.01 17.80 15.99
C ASP A 356 -10.56 18.21 17.35
N ILE A 357 -10.19 17.43 18.37
CA ILE A 357 -10.55 17.60 19.77
C ILE A 357 -9.27 17.56 20.62
N TYR A 358 -9.07 18.56 21.47
CA TYR A 358 -7.86 18.68 22.30
C TYR A 358 -8.18 18.49 23.79
N GLY A 359 -7.47 17.54 24.42
CA GLY A 359 -7.57 17.29 25.86
C GLY A 359 -7.10 18.47 26.72
N ASP A 360 -7.61 18.55 27.96
CA ASP A 360 -7.15 19.54 28.93
C ASP A 360 -5.67 19.27 29.34
N ALA A 361 -4.80 20.29 29.26
CA ALA A 361 -3.39 20.20 29.58
C ALA A 361 -3.14 20.18 31.11
N LYS A 362 -2.23 19.31 31.58
CA LYS A 362 -1.93 19.13 33.02
C LYS A 362 -0.75 19.99 33.45
N LEU A 363 -0.97 20.97 34.32
CA LEU A 363 0.08 21.92 34.74
C LEU A 363 0.93 21.36 35.89
N SER A 364 2.25 21.58 35.83
CA SER A 364 3.24 21.16 36.84
C SER A 364 3.09 21.85 38.19
N THR A 365 2.48 23.04 38.20
CA THR A 365 2.05 23.76 39.41
C THR A 365 0.80 23.17 40.06
N GLY A 366 0.14 22.21 39.40
CA GLY A 366 -1.11 21.57 39.82
C GLY A 366 -2.33 22.28 39.24
N GLY A 367 -3.14 21.54 38.48
CA GLY A 367 -4.35 22.02 37.82
C GLY A 367 -4.46 21.55 36.38
N THR A 368 -5.49 22.02 35.68
CA THR A 368 -5.70 21.77 34.25
C THR A 368 -6.02 23.07 33.53
N LEU A 369 -5.41 23.26 32.36
CA LEU A 369 -5.75 24.30 31.39
C LEU A 369 -6.61 23.66 30.29
N SER A 370 -7.73 24.29 29.90
CA SER A 370 -8.63 23.69 28.91
C SER A 370 -8.28 24.14 27.50
N GLN A 371 -8.06 23.19 26.59
CA GLN A 371 -7.60 23.46 25.22
C GLN A 371 -8.74 23.65 24.21
N LYS A 372 -10.00 23.70 24.66
CA LYS A 372 -11.22 23.69 23.83
C LYS A 372 -11.39 24.87 22.87
N ASP A 373 -10.63 25.94 23.05
CA ASP A 373 -10.50 27.01 22.05
C ASP A 373 -9.91 26.50 20.72
N ARG A 374 -9.33 25.30 20.71
CA ARG A 374 -8.71 24.65 19.55
C ARG A 374 -9.57 23.55 18.93
N ASP A 375 -10.64 23.13 19.62
CA ASP A 375 -11.59 22.14 19.10
C ASP A 375 -12.23 22.73 17.83
N SER A 376 -12.08 22.02 16.70
CA SER A 376 -12.52 22.55 15.41
C SER A 376 -13.00 21.46 14.46
N THR A 377 -13.88 21.84 13.53
CA THR A 377 -14.33 21.02 12.42
C THR A 377 -13.94 21.69 11.11
N LEU A 378 -13.12 21.02 10.30
CA LEU A 378 -12.79 21.37 8.93
C LEU A 378 -13.64 20.52 7.97
N TYR A 379 -14.63 21.12 7.32
CA TYR A 379 -15.24 20.54 6.11
C TYR A 379 -14.33 20.82 4.91
N THR A 380 -14.30 19.97 3.87
CA THR A 380 -13.68 20.28 2.57
C THR A 380 -14.46 19.70 1.40
N ALA A 381 -14.25 20.30 0.22
CA ALA A 381 -14.56 19.68 -1.06
C ALA A 381 -13.44 19.99 -2.07
N THR A 382 -13.02 19.01 -2.86
CA THR A 382 -11.93 19.14 -3.83
C THR A 382 -12.39 18.59 -5.17
N LEU A 383 -12.34 19.43 -6.20
CA LEU A 383 -12.61 19.06 -7.59
C LEU A 383 -11.28 18.89 -8.32
N ARG A 384 -11.00 17.65 -8.77
CA ARG A 384 -9.86 17.29 -9.61
C ARG A 384 -10.32 17.07 -11.05
N THR A 385 -9.54 17.56 -12.00
CA THR A 385 -9.74 17.32 -13.43
C THR A 385 -8.40 16.92 -14.06
N GLY A 386 -8.28 15.65 -14.44
CA GLY A 386 -7.16 15.07 -15.17
C GLY A 386 -7.45 14.94 -16.68
N TYR A 387 -6.39 14.93 -17.48
CA TYR A 387 -6.46 14.61 -18.90
C TYR A 387 -5.35 13.62 -19.29
N GLU A 388 -5.75 12.42 -19.71
CA GLU A 388 -4.82 11.35 -20.06
C GLU A 388 -4.14 11.64 -21.41
N ILE A 389 -2.92 12.19 -21.36
CA ILE A 389 -2.09 12.39 -22.56
C ILE A 389 -1.61 11.03 -23.10
N SER A 390 -1.15 10.16 -22.20
CA SER A 390 -0.82 8.77 -22.47
C SER A 390 -1.20 7.91 -21.26
N PRO A 391 -1.30 6.58 -21.40
CA PRO A 391 -1.59 5.70 -20.26
C PRO A 391 -0.61 5.83 -19.09
N ALA A 392 0.58 6.38 -19.33
CA ALA A 392 1.61 6.56 -18.31
C ALA A 392 1.72 7.98 -17.73
N ILE A 393 1.01 8.98 -18.28
CA ILE A 393 1.06 10.38 -17.80
C ILE A 393 -0.31 11.06 -17.95
N THR A 394 -0.93 11.37 -16.82
CA THR A 394 -2.18 12.13 -16.70
C THR A 394 -1.91 13.45 -15.95
N PRO A 395 -1.59 14.57 -16.64
CA PRO A 395 -1.62 15.88 -16.01
C PRO A 395 -3.01 16.19 -15.45
N PHE A 396 -3.06 16.88 -14.32
CA PHE A 396 -4.29 17.26 -13.63
C PHE A 396 -4.25 18.67 -13.05
N THR A 397 -5.43 19.19 -12.74
CA THR A 397 -5.65 20.42 -11.99
C THR A 397 -6.66 20.18 -10.88
N GLU A 398 -6.53 20.90 -9.77
CA GLU A 398 -7.36 20.78 -8.59
C GLU A 398 -7.80 22.16 -8.09
N VAL A 399 -9.06 22.24 -7.63
CA VAL A 399 -9.61 23.40 -6.94
C VAL A 399 -10.28 22.91 -5.65
N GLU A 400 -9.96 23.57 -4.54
CA GLU A 400 -10.22 23.04 -3.19
C GLU A 400 -10.90 24.07 -2.29
N ILE A 401 -11.97 23.63 -1.62
CA ILE A 401 -13.03 24.43 -1.03
C ILE A 401 -13.67 23.80 0.23
N GLY A 402 -13.16 24.11 1.44
CA GLY A 402 -13.75 23.77 2.77
C GLY A 402 -14.32 24.83 3.74
N ARG A 403 -14.35 24.56 5.05
CA ARG A 403 -14.62 25.57 6.09
C ARG A 403 -14.10 25.06 7.44
N ARG A 404 -13.16 25.78 8.07
CA ARG A 404 -12.78 25.51 9.46
C ARG A 404 -13.72 26.30 10.37
N VAL A 405 -14.45 25.59 11.23
CA VAL A 405 -15.30 26.16 12.28
C VAL A 405 -14.73 25.73 13.61
N TYR A 406 -14.40 26.67 14.47
CA TYR A 406 -14.03 26.36 15.86
C TYR A 406 -15.30 26.23 16.72
N ASP A 407 -15.33 25.23 17.60
CA ASP A 407 -16.48 24.93 18.46
C ASP A 407 -16.79 26.10 19.41
N LEU A 408 -15.75 26.82 19.83
CA LEU A 408 -15.85 28.11 20.48
C LEU A 408 -15.64 29.22 19.44
N ARG A 409 -16.69 30.03 19.22
CA ARG A 409 -16.66 31.13 18.23
C ARG A 409 -15.55 32.16 18.50
N VAL A 410 -15.25 32.40 19.78
CA VAL A 410 -14.23 33.34 20.25
C VAL A 410 -13.34 32.60 21.24
N ASP A 411 -12.02 32.62 21.03
CA ASP A 411 -11.05 32.00 21.93
C ASP A 411 -10.89 32.79 23.27
N THR A 412 -10.19 32.20 24.25
CA THR A 412 -9.85 32.86 25.53
C THR A 412 -9.06 34.16 25.35
N ASN A 413 -8.36 34.32 24.22
CA ASN A 413 -7.61 35.53 23.85
C ASN A 413 -8.50 36.60 23.18
N GLY A 414 -9.76 36.29 22.87
CA GLY A 414 -10.76 37.20 22.31
C GLY A 414 -10.78 37.28 20.78
N PHE A 415 -10.34 36.26 20.04
CA PHE A 415 -10.29 36.21 18.56
C PHE A 415 -11.28 35.21 17.94
N GLU A 416 -11.86 35.56 16.78
CA GLU A 416 -12.73 34.65 16.00
C GLU A 416 -11.92 33.78 15.02
N ARG A 417 -11.55 32.56 15.45
CA ARG A 417 -10.59 31.68 14.77
C ARG A 417 -11.09 30.95 13.51
N SER A 418 -12.40 30.93 13.26
CA SER A 418 -12.98 30.23 12.11
C SER A 418 -12.51 30.82 10.77
N SER A 419 -12.38 30.01 9.72
CA SER A 419 -11.67 30.40 8.49
C SER A 419 -12.31 29.94 7.18
N THR A 420 -12.03 30.68 6.11
CA THR A 420 -12.51 30.49 4.74
C THR A 420 -11.37 30.70 3.74
N GLY A 421 -11.16 29.80 2.80
CA GLY A 421 -9.94 29.79 1.97
C GLY A 421 -10.17 29.55 0.49
N LEU A 422 -9.14 29.02 -0.17
CA LEU A 422 -9.14 28.45 -1.51
C LEU A 422 -7.78 27.78 -1.75
N GLY A 423 -7.77 26.52 -2.18
CA GLY A 423 -6.60 25.88 -2.77
C GLY A 423 -6.73 25.78 -4.30
N VAL A 424 -5.65 26.02 -5.04
CA VAL A 424 -5.56 25.70 -6.48
C VAL A 424 -4.22 25.06 -6.77
N ARG A 425 -4.23 23.85 -7.34
CA ARG A 425 -3.03 23.05 -7.64
C ARG A 425 -3.06 22.53 -9.08
N ALA A 426 -1.88 22.22 -9.60
CA ALA A 426 -1.68 21.54 -10.87
C ALA A 426 -0.57 20.50 -10.71
N GLY A 427 -0.71 19.36 -11.38
CA GLY A 427 0.16 18.21 -11.17
C GLY A 427 0.19 17.23 -12.34
N ALA A 428 0.86 16.11 -12.13
CA ALA A 428 0.83 14.96 -13.01
C ALA A 428 0.80 13.66 -12.21
N GLU A 429 -0.14 12.79 -12.57
CA GLU A 429 -0.22 11.37 -12.24
C GLU A 429 0.67 10.60 -13.24
N LEU A 430 1.39 9.59 -12.76
CA LEU A 430 2.36 8.77 -13.47
C LEU A 430 2.04 7.29 -13.24
N ASP A 431 1.92 6.51 -14.31
CA ASP A 431 1.86 5.04 -14.26
C ASP A 431 2.84 4.42 -15.26
N LEU A 432 4.03 4.06 -14.77
CA LEU A 432 5.02 3.29 -15.53
C LEU A 432 5.04 1.81 -15.03
N GLY A 433 3.90 1.31 -14.58
CA GLY A 433 3.70 -0.04 -14.06
C GLY A 433 4.57 -0.33 -12.83
N GLU A 434 5.20 -1.51 -12.80
CA GLU A 434 6.05 -1.95 -11.69
C GLU A 434 7.18 -0.97 -11.32
N LYS A 435 7.59 -0.06 -12.23
CA LYS A 435 8.80 0.75 -12.07
C LYS A 435 8.60 2.07 -11.33
N LEU A 436 7.57 2.84 -11.66
CA LEU A 436 7.33 4.17 -11.09
C LEU A 436 5.83 4.46 -11.19
N ALA A 437 5.19 4.69 -10.05
CA ALA A 437 3.77 5.04 -9.99
C ALA A 437 3.51 6.15 -8.96
N GLY A 438 2.42 6.89 -9.15
CA GLY A 438 1.92 7.89 -8.20
C GLY A 438 1.72 9.28 -8.83
N GLU A 439 1.88 10.36 -8.07
CA GLU A 439 1.59 11.72 -8.51
C GLU A 439 2.47 12.80 -7.87
N PHE A 440 2.52 13.99 -8.49
CA PHE A 440 3.09 15.20 -7.92
C PHE A 440 2.23 16.40 -8.27
N SER A 441 1.94 17.28 -7.30
CA SER A 441 1.22 18.54 -7.52
C SER A 441 1.91 19.73 -6.84
N ALA A 442 1.81 20.90 -7.48
CA ALA A 442 2.24 22.17 -6.95
C ALA A 442 1.16 23.24 -7.18
N GLY A 443 1.12 24.26 -6.34
CA GLY A 443 0.02 25.22 -6.35
C GLY A 443 0.16 26.36 -5.35
N TRP A 444 -0.96 26.96 -5.01
CA TRP A 444 -1.07 28.02 -4.02
C TRP A 444 -2.34 27.84 -3.20
N LEU A 445 -2.26 28.12 -1.90
CA LEU A 445 -3.43 28.21 -1.03
C LEU A 445 -3.51 29.58 -0.36
N ARG A 446 -4.73 29.94 0.05
CA ARG A 446 -4.99 31.04 0.97
C ARG A 446 -6.13 30.66 1.90
N GLU A 447 -5.99 30.95 3.18
CA GLU A 447 -7.00 30.76 4.21
C GLU A 447 -7.16 32.08 4.98
N ALA A 448 -8.30 32.73 4.80
CA ALA A 448 -8.67 33.96 5.49
C ALA A 448 -9.46 33.62 6.76
N ILE A 449 -8.97 34.10 7.90
CA ILE A 449 -9.64 33.97 9.20
C ILE A 449 -10.79 35.01 9.25
N ASP A 450 -11.88 34.68 9.95
CA ASP A 450 -13.08 35.53 10.08
C ASP A 450 -12.78 36.85 10.84
N ASP A 451 -11.71 36.89 11.64
CA ASP A 451 -11.26 38.04 12.42
C ASP A 451 -10.25 38.92 11.65
N ASP A 452 -10.69 40.11 11.21
CA ASP A 452 -9.87 41.10 10.47
C ASP A 452 -8.54 41.51 11.17
N ARG A 453 -8.34 41.16 12.46
CA ARG A 453 -7.07 41.40 13.17
C ARG A 453 -5.98 40.39 12.83
N LEU A 454 -6.32 39.21 12.32
CA LEU A 454 -5.39 38.13 12.02
C LEU A 454 -5.14 38.07 10.50
N PRO A 455 -3.88 38.15 10.03
CA PRO A 455 -3.59 38.06 8.61
C PRO A 455 -3.99 36.69 8.02
N ALA A 456 -4.48 36.71 6.78
CA ALA A 456 -4.79 35.47 6.06
C ALA A 456 -3.52 34.64 5.82
N ILE A 457 -3.55 33.36 6.22
CA ILE A 457 -2.55 32.36 5.86
C ILE A 457 -2.53 32.25 4.33
N SER A 458 -1.34 32.27 3.72
CA SER A 458 -1.21 32.25 2.26
C SER A 458 0.19 31.81 1.86
N GLY A 459 0.30 30.77 1.06
CA GLY A 459 1.59 30.22 0.64
C GLY A 459 1.49 29.32 -0.58
N ALA A 460 2.65 28.91 -1.08
CA ALA A 460 2.73 27.85 -2.06
C ALA A 460 2.24 26.52 -1.45
N THR A 461 1.86 25.57 -2.30
CA THR A 461 1.65 24.19 -1.89
C THR A 461 2.48 23.28 -2.77
N VAL A 462 3.08 22.26 -2.18
CA VAL A 462 3.74 21.15 -2.88
C VAL A 462 3.31 19.86 -2.21
N ASN A 463 2.79 18.92 -3.00
CA ASN A 463 2.46 17.57 -2.54
C ASN A 463 3.07 16.55 -3.51
N ALA A 464 3.56 15.44 -2.99
CA ALA A 464 4.22 14.39 -3.76
C ALA A 464 3.81 13.01 -3.23
N ASP A 465 3.63 12.07 -4.13
CA ASP A 465 3.34 10.66 -3.88
C ASP A 465 4.01 9.82 -4.95
N LEU A 466 5.27 9.40 -4.77
CA LEU A 466 6.01 8.69 -5.82
C LEU A 466 6.62 7.41 -5.26
N ARG A 467 6.18 6.25 -5.77
CA ARG A 467 6.80 4.96 -5.47
C ARG A 467 7.62 4.47 -6.66
N TRP A 468 8.93 4.35 -6.46
CA TRP A 468 9.90 3.94 -7.46
C TRP A 468 10.55 2.61 -7.08
N SER A 469 10.49 1.62 -7.98
CA SER A 469 11.13 0.32 -7.82
C SER A 469 12.28 0.18 -8.83
N PRO A 470 13.51 0.60 -8.49
CA PRO A 470 14.65 0.58 -9.42
C PRO A 470 15.06 -0.84 -9.84
N GLU A 471 14.82 -1.82 -8.97
CA GLU A 471 15.09 -3.25 -9.19
C GLU A 471 14.13 -4.09 -8.32
N ARG A 472 13.99 -5.39 -8.62
CA ARG A 472 13.17 -6.28 -7.78
C ARG A 472 13.71 -6.34 -6.35
N GLY A 473 12.82 -6.21 -5.38
CA GLY A 473 13.16 -6.20 -3.95
C GLY A 473 13.80 -4.89 -3.48
N THR A 474 13.68 -3.80 -4.24
CA THR A 474 14.01 -2.44 -3.78
C THR A 474 12.81 -1.54 -4.06
N THR A 475 12.30 -0.86 -3.04
CA THR A 475 11.22 0.12 -3.14
C THR A 475 11.71 1.44 -2.54
N ILE A 476 11.51 2.55 -3.24
CA ILE A 476 11.85 3.90 -2.78
C ILE A 476 10.57 4.73 -2.85
N GLY A 477 10.08 5.18 -1.70
CA GLY A 477 8.95 6.10 -1.60
C GLY A 477 9.44 7.53 -1.45
N LEU A 478 8.81 8.47 -2.14
CA LEU A 478 8.91 9.89 -1.85
C LEU A 478 7.51 10.42 -1.58
N ILE A 479 7.30 10.88 -0.35
CA ILE A 479 6.12 11.60 0.07
C ILE A 479 6.51 13.05 0.33
N GLY A 480 5.60 13.97 0.05
CA GLY A 480 5.64 15.33 0.55
C GLY A 480 4.23 15.91 0.62
N GLN A 481 4.03 16.83 1.56
CA GLN A 481 2.72 17.42 1.84
C GLN A 481 2.87 18.88 2.29
N THR A 482 1.85 19.68 2.01
CA THR A 482 1.65 21.00 2.62
C THR A 482 0.41 20.98 3.52
N THR A 483 0.60 21.13 4.82
CA THR A 483 -0.46 21.22 5.84
C THR A 483 -0.63 22.68 6.28
N VAL A 484 -1.86 23.09 6.59
CA VAL A 484 -2.16 24.37 7.27
C VAL A 484 -2.69 24.06 8.67
N GLU A 485 -1.97 24.51 9.68
CA GLU A 485 -2.34 24.31 11.08
C GLU A 485 -2.79 25.64 11.71
N GLY A 486 -3.88 25.60 12.47
CA GLY A 486 -4.47 26.77 13.10
C GLY A 486 -4.00 26.92 14.56
N THR A 487 -3.56 28.12 14.93
CA THR A 487 -3.12 28.42 16.31
C THR A 487 -4.16 29.19 17.11
N THR A 488 -4.13 29.05 18.43
CA THR A 488 -4.84 29.93 19.38
C THR A 488 -3.89 30.92 20.09
N THR A 489 -2.60 30.93 19.75
CA THR A 489 -1.64 31.93 20.24
C THR A 489 -2.14 33.35 19.89
N ALA A 490 -2.04 34.28 20.85
CA ALA A 490 -2.60 35.62 20.70
C ALA A 490 -1.87 36.43 19.61
N ASN A 491 -2.63 36.98 18.65
CA ASN A 491 -2.15 37.73 17.47
C ASN A 491 -1.42 36.91 16.38
N GLU A 492 -1.18 35.62 16.58
CA GLU A 492 -0.75 34.72 15.50
C GLU A 492 -1.96 34.09 14.81
N SER A 493 -1.80 33.66 13.56
CA SER A 493 -2.90 33.19 12.69
C SER A 493 -2.92 31.66 12.58
N GLY A 494 -1.74 31.07 12.51
CA GLY A 494 -1.48 29.65 12.28
C GLY A 494 -0.13 29.50 11.61
N ASP A 495 0.12 28.36 10.97
CA ASP A 495 1.36 28.08 10.26
C ASP A 495 1.13 27.25 8.99
N ILE A 496 2.15 27.22 8.14
CA ILE A 496 2.22 26.32 6.98
C ILE A 496 3.39 25.37 7.21
N LEU A 497 3.07 24.08 7.35
CA LEU A 497 4.05 22.99 7.45
C LEU A 497 4.23 22.33 6.09
N TYR A 498 5.46 22.34 5.58
CA TYR A 498 5.88 21.57 4.40
C TYR A 498 6.65 20.34 4.90
N SER A 499 6.07 19.14 4.77
CA SER A 499 6.76 17.87 5.06
C SER A 499 7.33 17.24 3.80
N GLY A 500 8.37 16.42 3.98
CA GLY A 500 8.93 15.56 2.95
C GLY A 500 9.58 14.34 3.57
N LEU A 501 9.18 13.15 3.13
CA LEU A 501 9.66 11.86 3.62
C LEU A 501 10.16 11.01 2.45
N LEU A 502 11.47 10.73 2.43
CA LEU A 502 12.10 9.79 1.50
C LEU A 502 12.33 8.45 2.20
N THR A 503 11.61 7.41 1.81
CA THR A 503 11.76 6.04 2.31
C THR A 503 12.54 5.17 1.32
N GLY A 504 13.20 4.14 1.83
CA GLY A 504 13.89 3.14 1.02
C GLY A 504 13.90 1.78 1.71
N GLU A 505 13.22 0.81 1.13
CA GLU A 505 13.24 -0.60 1.54
C GLU A 505 14.10 -1.44 0.59
N ARG A 506 14.85 -2.39 1.16
CA ARG A 506 15.59 -3.41 0.44
C ARG A 506 15.40 -4.79 1.07
N GLU A 507 14.88 -5.73 0.29
CA GLU A 507 15.11 -7.16 0.53
C GLU A 507 16.61 -7.45 0.28
N ILE A 508 17.41 -7.49 1.36
CA ILE A 508 18.85 -7.81 1.28
C ILE A 508 19.03 -9.32 1.03
N ARG A 509 18.11 -10.12 1.60
CA ARG A 509 17.91 -11.56 1.41
C ARG A 509 16.45 -11.87 1.74
N GLY A 510 15.90 -12.99 1.26
CA GLY A 510 14.52 -13.39 1.58
C GLY A 510 14.17 -13.58 3.06
N ASN A 511 15.13 -13.47 3.99
CA ASN A 511 14.88 -13.40 5.43
C ASN A 511 15.50 -12.17 6.11
N LEU A 512 15.96 -11.16 5.36
CA LEU A 512 16.65 -9.98 5.86
C LEU A 512 16.23 -8.74 5.07
N ILE A 513 15.38 -7.92 5.68
CA ILE A 513 14.88 -6.66 5.13
C ILE A 513 15.64 -5.51 5.81
N GLY A 514 16.17 -4.58 5.03
CA GLY A 514 16.71 -3.31 5.54
C GLY A 514 15.82 -2.15 5.10
N ASN A 515 15.59 -1.19 6.00
CA ASN A 515 14.82 0.01 5.73
C ASN A 515 15.62 1.27 6.09
N ALA A 516 15.39 2.35 5.37
CA ALA A 516 15.94 3.67 5.64
C ALA A 516 14.88 4.75 5.39
N ALA A 517 14.93 5.84 6.15
CA ALA A 517 14.05 6.99 5.98
C ALA A 517 14.81 8.30 6.24
N PHE A 518 14.46 9.33 5.50
CA PHE A 518 14.94 10.71 5.70
C PHE A 518 13.74 11.65 5.65
N GLY A 519 13.49 12.34 6.76
CA GLY A 519 12.39 13.29 6.90
C GLY A 519 12.88 14.73 7.00
N VAL A 520 12.12 15.64 6.40
CA VAL A 520 12.25 17.09 6.58
C VAL A 520 10.87 17.69 6.87
N GLY A 521 10.83 18.63 7.80
CA GLY A 521 9.67 19.50 8.04
C GLY A 521 10.15 20.94 8.10
N TRP A 522 9.57 21.83 7.29
CA TRP A 522 9.73 23.28 7.42
C TRP A 522 8.39 23.89 7.81
N ARG A 523 8.30 24.51 8.98
CA ARG A 523 7.10 25.22 9.46
C ARG A 523 7.34 26.73 9.43
N ASP A 524 6.43 27.46 8.79
CA ASP A 524 6.48 28.92 8.60
C ASP A 524 5.29 29.57 9.32
N TYR A 525 5.52 30.39 10.35
CA TYR A 525 4.47 30.90 11.24
C TYR A 525 3.87 32.20 10.72
N ILE A 526 2.54 32.25 10.57
CA ILE A 526 1.83 33.40 10.00
C ILE A 526 1.34 34.32 11.12
N GLY A 527 1.98 35.48 11.24
CA GLY A 527 1.65 36.53 12.22
C GLY A 527 2.85 36.94 13.08
N SER A 528 3.86 36.08 13.18
CA SER A 528 5.18 36.35 13.72
C SER A 528 6.25 36.21 12.61
N ASP A 529 7.54 36.24 12.97
CA ASP A 529 8.66 35.85 12.11
C ASP A 529 9.20 34.44 12.45
N GLY A 530 8.42 33.65 13.19
CA GLY A 530 8.76 32.29 13.62
C GLY A 530 8.92 31.31 12.46
N HIS A 531 9.90 30.42 12.57
CA HIS A 531 10.06 29.26 11.69
C HIS A 531 10.78 28.11 12.39
N ASP A 532 10.37 26.89 12.09
CA ASP A 532 11.01 25.65 12.56
C ASP A 532 11.52 24.82 11.38
N LEU A 533 12.73 24.28 11.51
CA LEU A 533 13.27 23.24 10.65
C LEU A 533 13.50 21.96 11.47
N THR A 534 12.73 20.92 11.18
CA THR A 534 12.92 19.57 11.72
C THR A 534 13.56 18.68 10.66
N LEU A 535 14.63 17.97 11.04
CA LEU A 535 15.32 16.99 10.22
C LEU A 535 15.39 15.66 10.97
N SER A 536 14.94 14.57 10.33
CA SER A 536 14.99 13.22 10.89
C SER A 536 15.65 12.25 9.92
N ALA A 537 16.32 11.24 10.47
CA ALA A 537 16.86 10.13 9.70
C ALA A 537 16.77 8.84 10.52
N GLU A 538 16.35 7.76 9.87
CA GLU A 538 16.20 6.44 10.49
C GLU A 538 16.82 5.36 9.59
N ALA A 539 17.44 4.37 10.23
CA ALA A 539 17.86 3.13 9.58
C ALA A 539 17.44 1.94 10.43
N GLY A 540 16.85 0.93 9.79
CA GLY A 540 16.35 -0.28 10.43
C GLY A 540 16.72 -1.56 9.69
N LEU A 541 16.61 -2.68 10.41
CA LEU A 541 16.94 -4.01 9.93
C LEU A 541 16.01 -5.03 10.61
N THR A 542 15.28 -5.80 9.81
CA THR A 542 14.48 -6.95 10.27
C THR A 542 15.10 -8.25 9.77
N TRP A 543 15.56 -9.10 10.69
CA TRP A 543 16.03 -10.45 10.41
C TRP A 543 14.99 -11.49 10.83
N TRP A 544 14.35 -12.11 9.84
CA TRP A 544 13.38 -13.20 10.07
C TRP A 544 14.09 -14.51 10.44
N LEU A 545 13.71 -15.05 11.60
CA LEU A 545 14.16 -16.34 12.12
C LEU A 545 13.29 -17.49 11.60
N ASN A 546 12.01 -17.19 11.38
CA ASN A 546 11.00 -17.99 10.68
C ASN A 546 9.86 -17.04 10.24
N ARG A 547 8.89 -17.52 9.46
CA ARG A 547 7.73 -16.73 8.96
C ARG A 547 7.01 -15.93 10.04
N TYR A 548 6.96 -16.45 11.27
CA TYR A 548 6.17 -15.87 12.35
C TYR A 548 6.95 -14.96 13.30
N ALA A 549 8.28 -14.97 13.24
CA ALA A 549 9.12 -14.27 14.22
C ALA A 549 10.44 -13.77 13.62
N GLY A 550 10.71 -12.48 13.81
CA GLY A 550 11.95 -11.80 13.41
C GLY A 550 12.54 -10.97 14.54
N LEU A 551 13.85 -10.76 14.49
CA LEU A 551 14.55 -9.75 15.30
C LEU A 551 14.52 -8.43 14.52
N THR A 552 14.12 -7.34 15.17
CA THR A 552 14.05 -6.00 14.58
C THR A 552 14.94 -5.04 15.37
N THR A 553 15.68 -4.19 14.66
CA THR A 553 16.54 -3.14 15.22
C THR A 553 16.36 -1.86 14.43
N ARG A 554 16.18 -0.72 15.11
CA ARG A 554 16.12 0.62 14.49
C ARG A 554 17.09 1.56 15.18
N ALA A 555 17.67 2.49 14.43
CA ALA A 555 18.43 3.61 14.95
C ALA A 555 17.92 4.90 14.28
N ARG A 556 17.47 5.84 15.10
CA ARG A 556 16.85 7.11 14.69
C ARG A 556 17.67 8.29 15.21
N THR A 557 17.76 9.34 14.42
CA THR A 557 18.18 10.66 14.86
C THR A 557 17.17 11.71 14.41
N GLU A 558 16.93 12.69 15.26
CA GLU A 558 16.04 13.81 14.97
C GLU A 558 16.58 15.10 15.56
N LYS A 559 16.35 16.22 14.87
CA LYS A 559 16.76 17.55 15.31
C LYS A 559 15.74 18.58 14.84
N GLN A 560 15.20 19.36 15.78
CA GLN A 560 14.52 20.62 15.47
C GLN A 560 15.48 21.78 15.71
N THR A 561 15.44 22.78 14.83
CA THR A 561 16.04 24.10 15.03
C THR A 561 15.02 25.18 14.74
N SER A 562 14.92 26.17 15.62
CA SER A 562 13.98 27.29 15.54
C SER A 562 14.70 28.64 15.64
N ASN A 563 14.03 29.72 15.22
CA ASN A 563 14.40 31.07 15.67
C ASN A 563 13.66 31.50 16.95
N LEU A 564 12.68 30.71 17.40
CA LEU A 564 11.92 30.94 18.63
C LEU A 564 12.64 30.31 19.84
N GLU A 565 12.63 31.00 20.98
CA GLU A 565 13.34 30.57 22.18
C GLU A 565 12.72 29.29 22.78
N GLY A 566 13.56 28.36 23.25
CA GLY A 566 13.11 27.15 23.96
C GLY A 566 12.55 26.01 23.09
N ARG A 567 12.85 25.99 21.78
CA ARG A 567 12.35 24.95 20.84
C ARG A 567 13.43 24.10 20.16
N ASP A 568 14.71 24.49 20.28
CA ASP A 568 15.84 23.71 19.75
C ASP A 568 16.02 22.40 20.53
N TYR A 569 16.03 21.25 19.85
CA TYR A 569 16.36 19.97 20.48
C TYR A 569 17.11 19.02 19.54
N THR A 570 17.68 17.96 20.10
CA THR A 570 18.21 16.82 19.33
C THR A 570 17.97 15.53 20.09
N ALA A 571 17.43 14.53 19.40
CA ALA A 571 17.14 13.22 19.94
C ALA A 571 17.85 12.14 19.10
N HIS A 572 18.41 11.14 19.79
CA HIS A 572 18.96 9.93 19.19
C HIS A 572 18.35 8.74 19.91
N SER A 573 17.61 7.88 19.21
CA SER A 573 17.02 6.67 19.80
C SER A 573 17.48 5.40 19.09
N ILE A 574 17.63 4.31 19.86
CA ILE A 574 17.97 2.98 19.36
C ILE A 574 16.99 1.97 19.93
N PHE A 575 16.24 1.31 19.06
CA PHE A 575 15.30 0.25 19.40
C PHE A 575 15.88 -1.13 19.07
N VAL A 576 15.66 -2.09 19.96
CA VAL A 576 15.89 -3.52 19.72
C VAL A 576 14.68 -4.30 20.22
N GLY A 577 14.07 -5.10 19.35
CA GLY A 577 12.83 -5.83 19.66
C GLY A 577 12.62 -7.10 18.86
N VAL A 578 11.51 -7.79 19.15
CA VAL A 578 11.03 -8.95 18.42
C VAL A 578 9.75 -8.58 17.69
N LYS A 579 9.69 -8.90 16.40
CA LYS A 579 8.56 -8.73 15.49
C LYS A 579 7.85 -10.08 15.32
N LEU A 580 6.52 -10.10 15.47
CA LEU A 580 5.68 -11.29 15.42
C LEU A 580 4.51 -11.08 14.45
N GLN A 581 4.29 -12.02 13.53
CA GLN A 581 3.19 -11.99 12.55
C GLN A 581 2.61 -13.42 12.37
N PRO A 582 1.29 -13.66 12.50
CA PRO A 582 0.69 -14.99 12.39
C PRO A 582 0.24 -15.39 10.97
#